data_AF-A0A7S2A7W5-F1
#
_entry.id   AF-A0A7S2A7W5-F1
#
_cell.length_a   1.000
_cell.length_b   1.000
_cell.length_c   1.000
_cell.angle_alpha   90.00
_cell.angle_beta   90.00
_cell.angle_gamma   90.00
#
_symmetry.space_group_name_H-M   'P 1'
#
loop_
_entity.id
_entity.type
_entity.pdbx_description
1 polymer ?
#
loop_
_entity_poly.entity_id
_entity_poly.type
_entity_poly.pdbx_seq_one_letter_code
_entity_poly.pdbx_strand_id
1 'polypeptide(L)'
;AAAAETKTKKKPRKSASSQESYFVIAVRDNGCGMSHSAVPDLLGRVLSGSKYGVRQTRGKFGLGAKMALIWSKKSAGVPVKVRTSRLRNGDDGGVMPGEYVTDCVLDIDIYKNCPRVISHTRRKNTEGWMGTEFEVVVAGNWTTYKARVVQYLQQLAIITPYARLEMKYRNADAPGRDMTVRYDRRSEQMPNPAREVKHHPSSVNNLLVQQLLERTSHPTFHKFLCSDLAGVSPVVASRIIERLADDGAEESTKPSDVTDQQVTRLVQILRAASDEEGGGGAKKLKLGFKPPDGTCLSPLGEYNLNLGVCKVVEPDVVATVRDRPGSHEGHPFIVEAAVSLGGRDAREGITVSRFANRIPLLFEQGADVVTRVANGKIKWSLYKIDHKRDKIGVFVSIVSTKVPFKGTGKEYIGDDITPIQLSVKRALQSCCQQLRSHLTKRNALRDAKERRSRLTRHVPDVGRSLHGLLEQMRKRRREGEDEKRDELKESPRKLTKRARSSSLEPLRQELANEMMNKLEGGEITESLIKSSLMEAIEAQVDEDGVEAGGNGGTGNGVSAAGGGGGMGKAGR
;
A
#
# COMPACT_ATOMS: atom_id res chain seq x y z
N ALA A 1 1.82 26.00 75.31
CA ALA A 1 1.58 24.57 75.55
C ALA A 1 0.67 24.06 74.44
N ALA A 2 1.12 23.02 73.75
CA ALA A 2 0.53 22.50 72.52
C ALA A 2 -0.84 21.85 72.74
N ALA A 3 -1.77 22.05 71.81
CA ALA A 3 -2.97 21.24 71.66
C ALA A 3 -3.10 20.82 70.19
N ALA A 4 -3.26 19.51 70.01
CA ALA A 4 -3.09 18.76 68.78
C ALA A 4 -4.25 18.93 67.80
N GLU A 5 -3.92 19.16 66.53
CA GLU A 5 -4.87 19.11 65.42
C GLU A 5 -5.15 17.66 64.99
N THR A 6 -6.43 17.32 65.06
CA THR A 6 -7.05 16.07 64.64
C THR A 6 -6.87 15.82 63.13
N LYS A 7 -6.10 14.79 62.76
CA LYS A 7 -6.01 14.29 61.38
C LYS A 7 -7.32 13.60 60.98
N THR A 8 -8.11 14.24 60.12
CA THR A 8 -9.22 13.62 59.40
C THR A 8 -8.70 12.53 58.44
N LYS A 9 -9.10 11.28 58.69
CA LYS A 9 -8.85 10.12 57.81
C LYS A 9 -9.46 10.36 56.42
N LYS A 10 -8.62 10.43 55.38
CA LYS A 10 -9.04 10.37 53.97
C LYS A 10 -9.80 9.05 53.73
N LYS A 11 -11.04 9.14 53.23
CA LYS A 11 -11.78 7.99 52.68
C LYS A 11 -10.92 7.30 51.60
N PRO A 12 -10.83 5.97 51.58
CA PRO A 12 -10.14 5.27 50.51
C PRO A 12 -10.90 5.54 49.20
N ARG A 13 -10.20 6.05 48.18
CA ARG A 13 -10.68 6.05 46.81
C ARG A 13 -11.01 4.59 46.47
N LYS A 14 -12.28 4.28 46.23
CA LYS A 14 -12.68 3.03 45.58
C LYS A 14 -11.88 2.92 44.29
N SER A 15 -10.92 2.01 44.23
CA SER A 15 -10.38 1.55 42.95
C SER A 15 -11.58 1.01 42.18
N ALA A 16 -11.92 1.67 41.07
CA ALA A 16 -12.85 1.09 40.12
C ALA A 16 -12.19 -0.21 39.63
N SER A 17 -12.61 -1.36 40.17
CA SER A 17 -12.35 -2.64 39.56
C SER A 17 -12.80 -2.51 38.11
N SER A 18 -11.87 -2.67 37.16
CA SER A 18 -12.21 -2.75 35.75
C SER A 18 -13.18 -3.93 35.58
N GLN A 19 -14.48 -3.67 35.59
CA GLN A 19 -15.48 -4.71 35.39
C GLN A 19 -15.26 -5.27 33.98
N GLU A 20 -14.77 -6.51 33.92
CA GLU A 20 -14.72 -7.26 32.67
C GLU A 20 -16.15 -7.38 32.13
N SER A 21 -16.37 -6.87 30.93
CA SER A 21 -17.65 -6.96 30.25
C SER A 21 -17.61 -8.12 29.26
N TYR A 22 -18.74 -8.82 29.11
CA TYR A 22 -18.87 -9.89 28.13
C TYR A 22 -19.40 -9.34 26.81
N PHE A 23 -18.80 -9.79 25.70
CA PHE A 23 -19.18 -9.40 24.36
C PHE A 23 -19.55 -10.62 23.53
N VAL A 24 -20.67 -10.53 22.82
CA VAL A 24 -21.02 -11.47 21.76
C VAL A 24 -20.38 -10.99 20.46
N ILE A 25 -19.42 -11.76 19.96
CA ILE A 25 -18.77 -11.50 18.67
C ILE A 25 -19.38 -12.43 17.65
N ALA A 26 -20.09 -11.86 16.67
CA ALA A 26 -20.64 -12.57 15.53
C ALA A 26 -19.94 -12.16 14.24
N VAL A 27 -19.43 -13.13 13.48
CA VAL A 27 -18.83 -12.92 12.16
C VAL A 27 -19.61 -13.73 11.14
N ARG A 28 -20.13 -13.06 10.10
CA ARG A 28 -20.87 -13.68 9.00
C ARG A 28 -20.16 -13.41 7.67
N ASP A 29 -19.97 -14.47 6.88
CA ASP A 29 -19.42 -14.40 5.53
C ASP A 29 -20.39 -14.96 4.48
N ASN A 30 -20.04 -14.73 3.21
CA ASN A 30 -20.66 -15.31 2.03
C ASN A 30 -19.68 -16.24 1.29
N GLY A 31 -18.84 -16.95 2.04
CA GLY A 31 -17.83 -17.87 1.51
C GLY A 31 -18.39 -19.25 1.16
N CYS A 32 -17.52 -20.24 0.98
CA CYS A 32 -17.93 -21.57 0.53
C CYS A 32 -18.63 -22.46 1.57
N GLY A 33 -18.66 -22.02 2.84
CA GLY A 33 -19.20 -22.81 3.95
C GLY A 33 -18.38 -24.06 4.28
N MET A 34 -18.85 -24.83 5.27
CA MET A 34 -18.26 -26.10 5.71
C MET A 34 -19.27 -27.24 5.52
N SER A 35 -18.78 -28.44 5.24
CA SER A 35 -19.66 -29.62 5.20
C SER A 35 -20.15 -29.97 6.59
N HIS A 36 -21.42 -30.42 6.68
CA HIS A 36 -22.07 -30.79 7.93
C HIS A 36 -21.19 -31.67 8.82
N SER A 37 -20.71 -32.81 8.30
CA SER A 37 -19.87 -33.75 9.05
C SER A 37 -18.53 -33.19 9.51
N ALA A 38 -17.96 -32.20 8.80
CA ALA A 38 -16.64 -31.67 9.11
C ALA A 38 -16.66 -30.54 10.15
N VAL A 39 -17.81 -29.90 10.42
CA VAL A 39 -17.90 -28.76 11.33
C VAL A 39 -17.29 -29.05 12.71
N PRO A 40 -17.62 -30.16 13.39
CA PRO A 40 -17.07 -30.43 14.71
C PRO A 40 -15.55 -30.58 14.70
N ASP A 41 -14.97 -31.38 13.80
CA ASP A 41 -13.52 -31.60 13.77
C ASP A 41 -12.75 -30.36 13.26
N LEU A 42 -13.31 -29.61 12.31
CA LEU A 42 -12.68 -28.40 11.79
C LEU A 42 -12.61 -27.27 12.82
N LEU A 43 -13.39 -27.30 13.90
CA LEU A 43 -13.45 -26.25 14.91
C LEU A 43 -13.07 -26.73 16.32
N GLY A 44 -13.37 -27.96 16.68
CA GLY A 44 -13.13 -28.50 18.02
C GLY A 44 -11.85 -29.30 18.17
N ARG A 45 -11.10 -29.54 17.08
CA ARG A 45 -9.78 -30.19 17.13
C ARG A 45 -8.68 -29.16 16.82
N VAL A 46 -7.74 -29.00 17.73
CA VAL A 46 -6.56 -28.14 17.55
C VAL A 46 -5.61 -28.80 16.55
N LEU A 47 -4.92 -27.98 15.74
CA LEU A 47 -4.10 -28.44 14.61
C LEU A 47 -4.88 -29.29 13.60
N SER A 48 -6.19 -29.06 13.44
CA SER A 48 -6.95 -29.49 12.27
C SER A 48 -7.08 -28.33 11.27
N GLY A 49 -6.80 -28.56 10.00
CA GLY A 49 -6.90 -27.52 8.99
C GLY A 49 -6.88 -28.05 7.56
N SER A 50 -7.44 -27.28 6.63
CA SER A 50 -7.38 -27.58 5.20
C SER A 50 -6.22 -26.86 4.49
N LYS A 51 -5.29 -26.29 5.26
CA LYS A 51 -4.27 -25.34 4.78
C LYS A 51 -2.84 -25.85 4.93
N TYR A 52 -2.67 -27.18 4.96
CA TYR A 52 -1.36 -27.81 4.82
C TYR A 52 -0.86 -27.63 3.38
N GLY A 53 0.46 -27.69 3.19
CA GLY A 53 1.12 -27.47 1.90
C GLY A 53 1.73 -26.07 1.73
N VAL A 54 2.34 -25.86 0.56
CA VAL A 54 3.01 -24.60 0.21
C VAL A 54 2.08 -23.75 -0.65
N ARG A 55 1.30 -22.90 0.02
CA ARG A 55 0.38 -21.96 -0.62
C ARG A 55 0.27 -20.67 0.19
N GLN A 56 0.15 -19.54 -0.49
CA GLN A 56 -0.16 -18.27 0.17
C GLN A 56 -1.52 -18.37 0.86
N THR A 57 -1.53 -18.20 2.18
CA THR A 57 -2.74 -18.20 3.01
C THR A 57 -2.60 -17.17 4.12
N ARG A 58 -3.74 -16.64 4.59
CA ARG A 58 -3.78 -15.76 5.78
C ARG A 58 -3.34 -16.53 7.04
N GLY A 59 -3.83 -17.75 7.23
CA GLY A 59 -3.49 -18.62 8.36
C GLY A 59 -2.99 -19.98 7.88
N LYS A 60 -2.05 -20.59 8.62
CA LYS A 60 -1.33 -21.80 8.21
C LYS A 60 -1.67 -23.04 9.06
N PHE A 61 -1.48 -22.96 10.39
CA PHE A 61 -1.51 -24.13 11.29
C PHE A 61 -2.90 -24.55 11.80
N GLY A 62 -3.98 -23.99 11.25
CA GLY A 62 -5.33 -24.30 11.72
C GLY A 62 -5.68 -23.84 13.14
N LEU A 63 -4.78 -23.17 13.87
CA LEU A 63 -4.95 -22.75 15.27
C LEU A 63 -5.90 -21.56 15.51
N GLY A 64 -5.96 -20.59 14.59
CA GLY A 64 -6.54 -19.27 14.84
C GLY A 64 -7.97 -19.29 15.42
N ALA A 65 -8.91 -19.91 14.71
CA ALA A 65 -10.30 -20.00 15.18
C ALA A 65 -10.41 -20.80 16.50
N LYS A 66 -9.65 -21.88 16.65
CA LYS A 66 -9.67 -22.71 17.87
C LYS A 66 -9.16 -21.96 19.09
N MET A 67 -8.15 -21.10 18.93
CA MET A 67 -7.69 -20.25 20.03
C MET A 67 -8.78 -19.28 20.48
N ALA A 68 -9.57 -18.74 19.57
CA ALA A 68 -10.73 -17.93 19.94
C ALA A 68 -11.77 -18.74 20.73
N LEU A 69 -11.96 -20.03 20.38
CA LEU A 69 -12.87 -20.91 21.10
C LEU A 69 -12.38 -21.31 22.49
N ILE A 70 -11.10 -21.66 22.59
CA ILE A 70 -10.46 -21.95 23.88
C ILE A 70 -10.52 -20.69 24.77
N TRP A 71 -10.29 -19.50 24.20
CA TRP A 71 -10.41 -18.25 24.94
C TRP A 71 -11.85 -17.96 25.39
N SER A 72 -12.83 -18.18 24.51
CA SER A 72 -14.26 -18.06 24.83
C SER A 72 -14.67 -19.00 25.96
N LYS A 73 -14.25 -20.27 25.91
CA LYS A 73 -14.47 -21.24 26.97
C LYS A 73 -13.79 -20.84 28.28
N LYS A 74 -12.54 -20.37 28.22
CA LYS A 74 -11.79 -19.95 29.41
C LYS A 74 -12.39 -18.71 30.07
N SER A 75 -12.87 -17.75 29.28
CA SER A 75 -13.34 -16.45 29.78
C SER A 75 -14.82 -16.44 30.16
N ALA A 76 -15.69 -17.02 29.33
CA ALA A 76 -17.14 -17.02 29.53
C ALA A 76 -17.73 -18.40 29.85
N GLY A 77 -17.04 -19.49 29.51
CA GLY A 77 -17.56 -20.85 29.73
C GLY A 77 -18.75 -21.23 28.84
N VAL A 78 -19.12 -20.37 27.89
CA VAL A 78 -20.29 -20.57 27.02
C VAL A 78 -19.88 -21.33 25.74
N PRO A 79 -20.69 -22.29 25.28
CA PRO A 79 -20.48 -22.95 23.99
C PRO A 79 -20.55 -22.00 22.79
N VAL A 80 -19.93 -22.42 21.71
CA VAL A 80 -19.83 -21.69 20.45
C VAL A 80 -21.04 -22.03 19.58
N LYS A 81 -21.59 -21.05 18.89
CA LYS A 81 -22.61 -21.30 17.86
C LYS A 81 -22.03 -21.09 16.47
N VAL A 82 -22.26 -22.07 15.61
CA VAL A 82 -21.80 -22.08 14.23
C VAL A 82 -22.98 -22.38 13.35
N ARG A 83 -23.20 -21.52 12.36
CA ARG A 83 -24.15 -21.77 11.30
C ARG A 83 -23.40 -21.79 9.98
N THR A 84 -23.64 -22.77 9.12
CA THR A 84 -22.95 -22.84 7.83
C THR A 84 -23.80 -23.48 6.75
N SER A 85 -23.66 -22.98 5.54
CA SER A 85 -24.27 -23.53 4.34
C SER A 85 -23.18 -23.69 3.28
N ARG A 86 -22.87 -24.95 2.97
CA ARG A 86 -21.83 -25.28 2.00
C ARG A 86 -22.33 -25.02 0.59
N LEU A 87 -21.51 -24.38 -0.24
CA LEU A 87 -21.81 -24.24 -1.66
C LEU A 87 -21.98 -25.61 -2.33
N ARG A 88 -22.82 -25.66 -3.37
CA ARG A 88 -22.90 -26.78 -4.30
C ARG A 88 -22.57 -26.30 -5.70
N ASN A 89 -22.02 -27.20 -6.52
CA ASN A 89 -21.87 -26.93 -7.93
C ASN A 89 -23.25 -27.14 -8.58
N GLY A 90 -23.71 -26.15 -9.34
CA GLY A 90 -24.86 -26.31 -10.22
C GLY A 90 -24.49 -27.12 -11.46
N ASP A 91 -25.50 -27.59 -12.18
CA ASP A 91 -25.33 -28.43 -13.36
C ASP A 91 -24.56 -27.72 -14.49
N ASP A 92 -24.67 -26.39 -14.57
CA ASP A 92 -23.94 -25.54 -15.52
C ASP A 92 -22.50 -25.20 -15.09
N GLY A 93 -21.99 -25.81 -14.01
CA GLY A 93 -20.69 -25.47 -13.40
C GLY A 93 -20.69 -24.16 -12.60
N GLY A 94 -21.85 -23.49 -12.47
CA GLY A 94 -22.05 -22.33 -11.62
C GLY A 94 -22.08 -22.66 -10.12
N VAL A 95 -21.94 -21.65 -9.27
CA VAL A 95 -21.97 -21.81 -7.81
C VAL A 95 -23.38 -21.57 -7.28
N MET A 96 -23.97 -22.56 -6.62
CA MET A 96 -25.33 -22.51 -6.08
C MET A 96 -25.35 -22.61 -4.54
N PRO A 97 -26.33 -21.99 -3.86
CA PRO A 97 -26.53 -22.18 -2.43
C PRO A 97 -26.70 -23.66 -2.06
N GLY A 98 -26.18 -24.03 -0.89
CA GLY A 98 -26.37 -25.37 -0.35
C GLY A 98 -27.85 -25.66 -0.07
N GLU A 99 -28.27 -26.91 -0.21
CA GLU A 99 -29.65 -27.32 0.07
C GLU A 99 -30.01 -27.24 1.56
N TYR A 100 -29.00 -27.35 2.43
CA TYR A 100 -29.18 -27.37 3.88
C TYR A 100 -28.30 -26.34 4.57
N VAL A 101 -28.85 -25.76 5.64
CA VAL A 101 -28.10 -25.00 6.63
C VAL A 101 -27.81 -25.92 7.81
N THR A 102 -26.55 -26.00 8.21
CA THR A 102 -26.12 -26.69 9.43
C THR A 102 -26.06 -25.70 10.57
N ASP A 103 -26.76 -26.00 11.67
CA ASP A 103 -26.62 -25.31 12.95
C ASP A 103 -25.89 -26.26 13.93
N CYS A 104 -24.76 -25.80 14.48
CA CYS A 104 -23.91 -26.56 15.37
C CYS A 104 -23.61 -25.73 16.63
N VAL A 105 -23.87 -26.32 17.80
CA VAL A 105 -23.45 -25.79 19.09
C VAL A 105 -22.32 -26.66 19.61
N LEU A 106 -21.13 -26.08 19.70
CA LEU A 106 -19.89 -26.78 19.92
C LEU A 106 -19.17 -26.28 21.17
N ASP A 107 -18.72 -27.21 21.99
CA ASP A 107 -17.73 -26.99 23.03
C ASP A 107 -16.46 -27.81 22.71
N ILE A 108 -15.34 -27.51 23.38
CA ILE A 108 -14.05 -28.17 23.15
C ILE A 108 -13.60 -28.89 24.42
N ASP A 109 -13.32 -30.19 24.34
CA ASP A 109 -12.56 -30.88 25.37
C ASP A 109 -11.07 -30.58 25.18
N ILE A 110 -10.53 -29.70 26.02
CA ILE A 110 -9.14 -29.22 25.92
C ILE A 110 -8.16 -30.36 26.23
N TYR A 111 -8.50 -31.26 27.17
CA TYR A 111 -7.60 -32.34 27.59
C TYR A 111 -7.51 -33.43 26.54
N LYS A 112 -8.65 -33.80 25.93
CA LYS A 112 -8.70 -34.84 24.88
C LYS A 112 -8.44 -34.30 23.48
N ASN A 113 -8.35 -32.97 23.31
CA ASN A 113 -8.26 -32.30 22.02
C ASN A 113 -9.35 -32.80 21.03
N CYS A 114 -10.59 -32.85 21.49
CA CYS A 114 -11.71 -33.32 20.69
C CYS A 114 -12.95 -32.43 20.82
N PRO A 115 -13.78 -32.37 19.77
CA PRO A 115 -15.04 -31.64 19.82
C PRO A 115 -16.02 -32.27 20.81
N ARG A 116 -16.66 -31.45 21.64
CA ARG A 116 -17.84 -31.80 22.42
C ARG A 116 -19.07 -31.17 21.77
N VAL A 117 -19.78 -31.96 20.97
CA VAL A 117 -20.97 -31.51 20.24
C VAL A 117 -22.17 -31.49 21.19
N ILE A 118 -22.80 -30.34 21.36
CA ILE A 118 -24.01 -30.17 22.19
C ILE A 118 -25.26 -30.30 21.31
N SER A 119 -25.23 -29.68 20.13
CA SER A 119 -26.29 -29.79 19.13
C SER A 119 -25.66 -29.76 17.75
N HIS A 120 -26.16 -30.59 16.86
CA HIS A 120 -25.72 -30.62 15.46
C HIS A 120 -26.88 -31.05 14.58
N THR A 121 -27.51 -30.06 13.94
CA THR A 121 -28.74 -30.26 13.18
C THR A 121 -28.60 -29.67 11.79
N ARG A 122 -29.40 -30.17 10.85
CA ARG A 122 -29.54 -29.59 9.51
C ARG A 122 -30.99 -29.19 9.29
N ARG A 123 -31.19 -28.05 8.63
CA ARG A 123 -32.50 -27.57 8.19
C ARG A 123 -32.45 -27.24 6.71
N LYS A 124 -33.59 -27.30 6.02
CA LYS A 124 -33.67 -26.94 4.60
C LYS A 124 -33.35 -25.44 4.44
N ASN A 125 -32.53 -25.11 3.44
CA ASN A 125 -32.10 -23.73 3.17
C ASN A 125 -33.14 -22.99 2.34
N THR A 126 -34.19 -22.51 2.99
CA THR A 126 -35.27 -21.74 2.34
C THR A 126 -34.84 -20.33 1.91
N GLU A 127 -33.80 -19.78 2.55
CA GLU A 127 -33.30 -18.42 2.30
C GLU A 127 -32.30 -18.35 1.15
N GLY A 128 -31.82 -19.49 0.64
CA GLY A 128 -30.74 -19.54 -0.35
C GLY A 128 -29.42 -18.97 0.19
N TRP A 129 -29.20 -18.98 1.50
CA TRP A 129 -27.98 -18.44 2.09
C TRP A 129 -26.78 -19.37 1.86
N MET A 130 -25.60 -18.78 1.65
CA MET A 130 -24.33 -19.46 1.51
C MET A 130 -23.29 -18.76 2.39
N GLY A 131 -22.45 -19.54 3.07
CA GLY A 131 -21.36 -19.02 3.89
C GLY A 131 -21.29 -19.63 5.27
N THR A 132 -20.59 -18.94 6.17
CA THR A 132 -20.44 -19.31 7.57
C THR A 132 -20.76 -18.12 8.47
N GLU A 133 -21.48 -18.39 9.54
CA GLU A 133 -21.73 -17.47 10.64
C GLU A 133 -21.19 -18.10 11.92
N PHE A 134 -20.44 -17.32 12.68
CA PHE A 134 -19.73 -17.78 13.86
C PHE A 134 -19.97 -16.81 15.02
N GLU A 135 -20.49 -17.32 16.13
CA GLU A 135 -20.82 -16.54 17.32
C GLU A 135 -20.06 -17.09 18.53
N VAL A 136 -19.32 -16.21 19.19
CA VAL A 136 -18.58 -16.51 20.43
C VAL A 136 -18.83 -15.45 21.48
N VAL A 137 -18.81 -15.87 22.75
CA VAL A 137 -18.90 -14.95 23.89
C VAL A 137 -17.51 -14.84 24.53
N VAL A 138 -16.99 -13.64 24.67
CA VAL A 138 -15.67 -13.40 25.26
C VAL A 138 -15.73 -12.29 26.29
N ALA A 139 -14.97 -12.43 27.38
CA ALA A 139 -14.67 -11.30 28.26
C ALA A 139 -13.70 -10.34 27.56
N GLY A 140 -13.93 -9.04 27.68
CA GLY A 140 -13.08 -8.04 27.04
C GLY A 140 -13.31 -6.61 27.53
N ASN A 141 -12.67 -5.66 26.84
CA ASN A 141 -12.81 -4.22 27.11
C ASN A 141 -12.93 -3.43 25.80
N TRP A 142 -14.15 -3.06 25.44
CA TRP A 142 -14.42 -2.29 24.22
C TRP A 142 -13.83 -0.87 24.29
N THR A 143 -13.96 -0.18 25.41
CA THR A 143 -13.52 1.22 25.56
C THR A 143 -12.03 1.38 25.25
N THR A 144 -11.21 0.44 25.70
CA THR A 144 -9.75 0.46 25.46
C THR A 144 -9.39 0.07 24.02
N TYR A 145 -10.04 -0.94 23.45
CA TYR A 145 -9.61 -1.54 22.17
C TYR A 145 -10.45 -1.14 20.95
N LYS A 146 -11.54 -0.37 21.12
CA LYS A 146 -12.41 0.11 20.03
C LYS A 146 -11.61 0.68 18.86
N ALA A 147 -10.65 1.57 19.14
CA ALA A 147 -9.85 2.22 18.10
C ALA A 147 -9.04 1.20 17.27
N ARG A 148 -8.51 0.14 17.91
CA ARG A 148 -7.74 -0.91 17.23
C ARG A 148 -8.62 -1.80 16.37
N VAL A 149 -9.82 -2.15 16.83
CA VAL A 149 -10.79 -2.95 16.06
C VAL A 149 -11.25 -2.18 14.82
N VAL A 150 -11.59 -0.90 14.98
CA VAL A 150 -11.96 -0.03 13.86
C VAL A 150 -10.79 0.12 12.89
N GLN A 151 -9.57 0.36 13.40
CA GLN A 151 -8.36 0.46 12.58
C GLN A 151 -8.08 -0.82 11.78
N TYR A 152 -8.30 -2.00 12.38
CA TYR A 152 -8.15 -3.28 11.68
C TYR A 152 -9.08 -3.37 10.48
N LEU A 153 -10.37 -3.04 10.66
CA LEU A 153 -11.35 -3.06 9.58
C LEU A 153 -11.09 -2.01 8.52
N GLN A 154 -10.67 -0.82 8.93
CA GLN A 154 -10.27 0.25 8.02
C GLN A 154 -9.10 -0.20 7.13
N GLN A 155 -8.05 -0.77 7.72
CA GLN A 155 -6.91 -1.29 6.95
C GLN A 155 -7.30 -2.53 6.11
N LEU A 156 -8.20 -3.38 6.61
CA LEU A 156 -8.72 -4.50 5.84
C LEU A 156 -9.49 -4.01 4.59
N ALA A 157 -10.25 -2.92 4.71
CA ALA A 157 -10.97 -2.31 3.60
C ALA A 157 -10.03 -1.77 2.51
N ILE A 158 -8.81 -1.34 2.86
CA ILE A 158 -7.75 -0.93 1.92
C ILE A 158 -7.29 -2.14 1.11
N ILE A 159 -6.94 -3.25 1.75
CA ILE A 159 -6.37 -4.42 1.06
C ILE A 159 -7.43 -5.35 0.42
N THR A 160 -8.71 -5.02 0.58
CA THR A 160 -9.85 -5.75 0.01
C THR A 160 -10.89 -4.80 -0.61
N PRO A 161 -10.53 -4.02 -1.65
CA PRO A 161 -11.47 -3.11 -2.32
C PRO A 161 -12.64 -3.84 -2.98
N TYR A 162 -12.49 -5.14 -3.24
CA TYR A 162 -13.49 -6.04 -3.80
C TYR A 162 -14.47 -6.63 -2.77
N ALA A 163 -14.28 -6.34 -1.49
CA ALA A 163 -15.17 -6.79 -0.42
C ALA A 163 -16.05 -5.64 0.09
N ARG A 164 -17.29 -5.98 0.45
CA ARG A 164 -18.12 -5.17 1.34
C ARG A 164 -17.85 -5.62 2.77
N LEU A 165 -17.44 -4.68 3.62
CA LEU A 165 -17.20 -4.93 5.04
C LEU A 165 -18.18 -4.09 5.86
N GLU A 166 -18.82 -4.70 6.86
CA GLU A 166 -19.78 -4.05 7.73
C GLU A 166 -19.56 -4.54 9.16
N MET A 167 -19.44 -3.60 10.10
CA MET A 167 -19.34 -3.89 11.53
C MET A 167 -20.41 -3.09 12.26
N LYS A 168 -21.16 -3.79 13.11
CA LYS A 168 -22.13 -3.21 14.04
C LYS A 168 -21.68 -3.51 15.45
N TYR A 169 -21.52 -2.46 16.24
CA TYR A 169 -21.36 -2.55 17.68
C TYR A 169 -22.65 -2.07 18.34
N ARG A 170 -23.18 -2.89 19.24
CA ARG A 170 -24.34 -2.54 20.06
C ARG A 170 -23.98 -2.67 21.53
N ASN A 171 -24.42 -1.71 22.33
CA ASN A 171 -24.23 -1.76 23.77
C ASN A 171 -25.59 -1.86 24.46
N ALA A 172 -25.82 -2.96 25.19
CA ALA A 172 -27.09 -3.21 25.87
C ALA A 172 -27.36 -2.18 27.00
N ASP A 173 -26.31 -1.77 27.72
CA ASP A 173 -26.42 -0.85 28.86
C ASP A 173 -26.54 0.63 28.42
N ALA A 174 -26.10 0.95 27.19
CA ALA A 174 -26.07 2.30 26.64
C ALA A 174 -26.37 2.30 25.12
N PRO A 175 -27.64 2.17 24.70
CA PRO A 175 -28.02 2.11 23.28
C PRO A 175 -27.57 3.30 22.44
N GLY A 176 -27.42 4.49 23.06
CA GLY A 176 -26.90 5.69 22.39
C GLY A 176 -25.42 5.60 21.97
N ARG A 177 -24.70 4.53 22.32
CA ARG A 177 -23.30 4.28 21.92
C ARG A 177 -23.15 3.24 20.81
N ASP A 178 -24.26 2.86 20.17
CA ASP A 178 -24.24 2.00 19.00
C ASP A 178 -23.39 2.63 17.88
N MET A 179 -22.67 1.78 17.15
CA MET A 179 -21.77 2.22 16.09
C MET A 179 -21.87 1.27 14.91
N THR A 180 -22.09 1.82 13.73
CA THR A 180 -22.03 1.08 12.47
C THR A 180 -20.93 1.64 11.59
N VAL A 181 -20.02 0.78 11.15
CA VAL A 181 -18.97 1.12 10.18
C VAL A 181 -19.18 0.25 8.96
N ARG A 182 -19.24 0.87 7.78
CA ARG A 182 -19.46 0.17 6.51
C ARG A 182 -18.48 0.67 5.45
N TYR A 183 -17.92 -0.27 4.71
CA TYR A 183 -17.02 -0.04 3.59
C TYR A 183 -17.54 -0.80 2.38
N ASP A 184 -18.11 -0.09 1.41
CA ASP A 184 -18.68 -0.70 0.20
C ASP A 184 -17.62 -1.13 -0.81
N ARG A 185 -17.98 -2.11 -1.65
CA ARG A 185 -17.11 -2.60 -2.73
C ARG A 185 -16.79 -1.46 -3.72
N ARG A 186 -15.56 -1.43 -4.21
CA ARG A 186 -15.06 -0.46 -5.23
C ARG A 186 -14.48 -1.12 -6.48
N SER A 187 -14.31 -2.44 -6.48
CA SER A 187 -13.81 -3.21 -7.62
C SER A 187 -14.53 -4.55 -7.68
N GLU A 188 -14.91 -5.01 -8.87
CA GLU A 188 -15.35 -6.39 -9.10
C GLU A 188 -14.17 -7.29 -9.51
N GLN A 189 -13.01 -6.69 -9.79
CA GLN A 189 -11.82 -7.43 -10.24
C GLN A 189 -11.12 -8.10 -9.06
N MET A 190 -11.39 -9.39 -8.90
CA MET A 190 -10.72 -10.25 -7.93
C MET A 190 -9.30 -10.60 -8.39
N PRO A 191 -8.30 -10.59 -7.49
CA PRO A 191 -6.98 -11.13 -7.83
C PRO A 191 -7.03 -12.65 -8.01
N ASN A 192 -6.16 -13.17 -8.88
CA ASN A 192 -6.05 -14.61 -9.15
C ASN A 192 -5.82 -15.41 -7.86
N PRO A 193 -6.52 -16.53 -7.63
CA PRO A 193 -6.36 -17.31 -6.41
C PRO A 193 -4.95 -17.91 -6.30
N ALA A 194 -4.43 -17.98 -5.07
CA ALA A 194 -3.12 -18.58 -4.83
C ALA A 194 -3.15 -20.08 -5.14
N ARG A 195 -2.10 -20.56 -5.80
CA ARG A 195 -1.93 -21.98 -6.17
C ARG A 195 -1.04 -22.69 -5.18
N GLU A 196 -1.32 -23.95 -4.95
CA GLU A 196 -0.42 -24.81 -4.19
C GLU A 196 0.75 -25.26 -5.08
N VAL A 197 1.96 -25.23 -4.52
CA VAL A 197 3.18 -25.64 -5.20
C VAL A 197 3.95 -26.66 -4.36
N LYS A 198 4.90 -27.34 -4.99
CA LYS A 198 5.81 -28.27 -4.33
C LYS A 198 6.85 -27.50 -3.50
N HIS A 199 7.49 -28.22 -2.58
CA HIS A 199 8.53 -27.64 -1.74
C HIS A 199 9.79 -27.36 -2.55
N HIS A 200 10.32 -26.14 -2.41
CA HIS A 200 11.65 -25.83 -2.94
C HIS A 200 12.71 -26.52 -2.08
N PRO A 201 13.80 -27.06 -2.67
CA PRO A 201 14.93 -27.66 -1.96
C PRO A 201 15.41 -26.87 -0.74
N SER A 202 15.51 -25.55 -0.85
CA SER A 202 15.97 -24.68 0.25
C SER A 202 14.98 -24.54 1.41
N SER A 203 13.70 -24.87 1.18
CA SER A 203 12.62 -24.70 2.17
C SER A 203 12.45 -25.91 3.09
N VAL A 204 13.15 -27.03 2.82
CA VAL A 204 12.90 -28.29 3.52
C VAL A 204 13.68 -28.43 4.82
N ASN A 205 13.17 -29.29 5.70
CA ASN A 205 13.82 -29.73 6.93
C ASN A 205 13.67 -31.26 7.05
N ASN A 206 14.36 -31.87 8.01
CA ASN A 206 14.40 -33.33 8.15
C ASN A 206 13.00 -33.93 8.28
N LEU A 207 12.17 -33.37 9.15
CA LEU A 207 10.79 -33.81 9.36
C LEU A 207 9.97 -33.76 8.06
N LEU A 208 10.08 -32.67 7.31
CA LEU A 208 9.35 -32.51 6.07
C LEU A 208 9.82 -33.51 5.01
N VAL A 209 11.14 -33.73 4.90
CA VAL A 209 11.68 -34.73 3.97
C VAL A 209 11.20 -36.13 4.33
N GLN A 210 11.24 -36.52 5.61
CA GLN A 210 10.66 -37.79 6.07
C GLN A 210 9.19 -37.91 5.70
N GLN A 211 8.38 -36.89 5.98
CA GLN A 211 6.96 -36.88 5.61
C GLN A 211 6.73 -36.96 4.10
N LEU A 212 7.61 -36.38 3.29
CA LEU A 212 7.53 -36.47 1.84
C LEU A 212 7.93 -37.87 1.35
N LEU A 213 8.95 -38.48 1.95
CA LEU A 213 9.38 -39.86 1.66
C LEU A 213 8.31 -40.88 2.06
N GLU A 214 7.60 -40.69 3.18
CA GLU A 214 6.49 -41.55 3.60
C GLU A 214 5.26 -41.44 2.68
N ARG A 215 5.05 -40.27 2.09
CA ARG A 215 3.86 -39.98 1.26
C ARG A 215 4.08 -40.21 -0.22
N THR A 216 5.32 -40.29 -0.67
CA THR A 216 5.62 -40.43 -2.10
C THR A 216 5.12 -41.77 -2.63
N SER A 217 4.56 -41.75 -3.83
CA SER A 217 4.21 -42.95 -4.57
C SER A 217 5.29 -43.34 -5.58
N HIS A 218 6.43 -42.65 -5.59
CA HIS A 218 7.49 -42.88 -6.56
C HIS A 218 8.39 -44.06 -6.14
N PRO A 219 8.77 -44.95 -7.09
CA PRO A 219 9.47 -46.18 -6.74
C PRO A 219 10.95 -45.98 -6.41
N THR A 220 11.56 -44.89 -6.88
CA THR A 220 13.00 -44.64 -6.74
C THR A 220 13.28 -43.27 -6.16
N PHE A 221 14.39 -43.17 -5.41
CA PHE A 221 14.85 -41.94 -4.78
C PHE A 221 15.18 -40.85 -5.81
N HIS A 222 15.72 -41.22 -6.98
CA HIS A 222 15.90 -40.30 -8.10
C HIS A 222 14.58 -39.67 -8.57
N LYS A 223 13.54 -40.51 -8.75
CA LYS A 223 12.22 -40.04 -9.19
C LYS A 223 11.56 -39.15 -8.14
N PHE A 224 11.72 -39.48 -6.86
CA PHE A 224 11.31 -38.64 -5.73
C PHE A 224 11.93 -37.25 -5.81
N LEU A 225 13.26 -37.14 -5.95
CA LEU A 225 13.95 -35.86 -6.01
C LEU A 225 13.47 -34.99 -7.18
N CYS A 226 13.25 -35.59 -8.36
CA CYS A 226 12.77 -34.86 -9.53
C CYS A 226 11.30 -34.46 -9.46
N SER A 227 10.47 -35.30 -8.84
CA SER A 227 9.01 -35.20 -8.95
C SER A 227 8.38 -34.52 -7.73
N ASP A 228 8.87 -34.75 -6.51
CA ASP A 228 8.23 -34.24 -5.29
C ASP A 228 8.80 -32.90 -4.81
N LEU A 229 10.01 -32.53 -5.27
CA LEU A 229 10.61 -31.23 -5.02
C LEU A 229 10.47 -30.30 -6.24
N ALA A 230 10.36 -29.00 -5.97
CA ALA A 230 10.27 -27.99 -7.01
C ALA A 230 11.66 -27.65 -7.58
N GLY A 231 11.80 -27.64 -8.91
CA GLY A 231 12.99 -27.11 -9.57
C GLY A 231 14.22 -28.03 -9.55
N VAL A 232 14.05 -29.32 -9.25
CA VAL A 232 15.12 -30.32 -9.34
C VAL A 232 15.08 -31.00 -10.70
N SER A 233 16.13 -30.80 -11.51
CA SER A 233 16.26 -31.49 -12.80
C SER A 233 16.89 -32.88 -12.62
N PRO A 234 16.74 -33.81 -13.58
CA PRO A 234 17.36 -35.13 -13.52
C PRO A 234 18.88 -35.08 -13.28
N VAL A 235 19.55 -34.11 -13.92
CA VAL A 235 20.99 -33.89 -13.76
C VAL A 235 21.35 -33.45 -12.34
N VAL A 236 20.51 -32.61 -11.72
CA VAL A 236 20.73 -32.16 -10.34
C VAL A 236 20.41 -33.28 -9.34
N ALA A 237 19.38 -34.10 -9.61
CA ALA A 237 19.05 -35.26 -8.80
C ALA A 237 20.20 -36.27 -8.75
N SER A 238 20.77 -36.65 -9.90
CA SER A 238 21.92 -37.57 -9.95
C SER A 238 23.13 -37.00 -9.18
N ARG A 239 23.45 -35.71 -9.32
CA ARG A 239 24.51 -35.06 -8.54
C ARG A 239 24.25 -35.03 -7.03
N ILE A 240 22.99 -34.97 -6.61
CA ILE A 240 22.64 -35.05 -5.18
C ILE A 240 22.89 -36.46 -4.67
N ILE A 241 22.50 -37.47 -5.45
CA ILE A 241 22.67 -38.89 -5.10
C ILE A 241 24.15 -39.27 -5.08
N GLU A 242 24.94 -38.83 -6.05
CA GLU A 242 26.41 -39.02 -6.06
C GLU A 242 27.08 -38.55 -4.77
N ARG A 243 26.54 -37.51 -4.11
CA ARG A 243 27.09 -37.01 -2.83
C ARG A 243 26.57 -37.72 -1.59
N LEU A 244 25.49 -38.47 -1.76
CA LEU A 244 24.94 -39.35 -0.75
C LEU A 244 25.46 -40.78 -0.92
N ALA A 245 26.28 -41.04 -1.95
CA ALA A 245 26.86 -42.35 -2.22
C ALA A 245 27.75 -42.83 -1.06
N ASP A 246 28.51 -41.93 -0.43
CA ASP A 246 29.32 -42.23 0.77
C ASP A 246 28.45 -42.66 1.97
N ASP A 247 27.18 -42.24 2.00
CA ASP A 247 26.17 -42.62 2.99
C ASP A 247 25.28 -43.80 2.51
N GLY A 248 25.67 -44.47 1.42
CA GLY A 248 24.99 -45.66 0.87
C GLY A 248 23.70 -45.38 0.08
N ALA A 249 23.50 -44.15 -0.43
CA ALA A 249 22.35 -43.85 -1.26
C ALA A 249 22.64 -44.09 -2.75
N GLU A 250 21.81 -44.90 -3.39
CA GLU A 250 21.84 -45.20 -4.83
C GLU A 250 20.60 -44.64 -5.56
N GLU A 251 20.65 -44.50 -6.88
CA GLU A 251 19.49 -44.03 -7.67
C GLU A 251 18.29 -44.97 -7.60
N SER A 252 18.54 -46.27 -7.44
CA SER A 252 17.58 -47.36 -7.31
C SER A 252 16.96 -47.47 -5.91
N THR A 253 17.52 -46.79 -4.91
CA THR A 253 17.05 -46.84 -3.51
C THR A 253 15.57 -46.49 -3.45
N LYS A 254 14.78 -47.27 -2.72
CA LYS A 254 13.36 -46.95 -2.50
C LYS A 254 13.25 -45.80 -1.49
N PRO A 255 12.31 -44.86 -1.67
CA PRO A 255 12.09 -43.79 -0.70
C PRO A 255 11.82 -44.25 0.74
N SER A 256 11.23 -45.44 0.91
CA SER A 256 11.00 -46.08 2.22
C SER A 256 12.26 -46.51 2.95
N ASP A 257 13.33 -46.77 2.20
CA ASP A 257 14.56 -47.38 2.71
C ASP A 257 15.63 -46.30 3.01
N VAL A 258 15.30 -45.03 2.79
CA VAL A 258 16.19 -43.89 3.05
C VAL A 258 16.32 -43.69 4.56
N THR A 259 17.56 -43.75 5.06
CA THR A 259 17.84 -43.67 6.51
C THR A 259 17.81 -42.23 7.03
N ASP A 260 17.64 -42.06 8.35
CA ASP A 260 17.66 -40.74 8.99
C ASP A 260 19.00 -40.00 8.81
N GLN A 261 20.10 -40.74 8.72
CA GLN A 261 21.42 -40.19 8.40
C GLN A 261 21.42 -39.62 6.99
N GLN A 262 20.92 -40.37 6.01
CA GLN A 262 20.79 -39.93 4.62
C GLN A 262 19.85 -38.72 4.49
N VAL A 263 18.73 -38.68 5.22
CA VAL A 263 17.83 -37.52 5.27
C VAL A 263 18.54 -36.28 5.80
N THR A 264 19.26 -36.42 6.91
CA THR A 264 19.98 -35.29 7.52
C THR A 264 21.03 -34.74 6.56
N ARG A 265 21.77 -35.63 5.89
CA ARG A 265 22.76 -35.25 4.88
C ARG A 265 22.13 -34.61 3.65
N LEU A 266 21.02 -35.15 3.15
CA LEU A 266 20.25 -34.59 2.05
C LEU A 266 19.84 -33.14 2.38
N VAL A 267 19.26 -32.90 3.55
CA VAL A 267 18.84 -31.55 3.97
C VAL A 267 20.02 -30.58 4.04
N GLN A 268 21.18 -31.02 4.53
CA GLN A 268 22.40 -30.20 4.53
C GLN A 268 22.81 -29.82 3.09
N ILE A 269 22.78 -30.77 2.15
CA ILE A 269 23.12 -30.52 0.73
C ILE A 269 22.13 -29.54 0.10
N LEU A 270 20.81 -29.74 0.31
CA LEU A 270 19.78 -28.90 -0.29
C LEU A 270 19.81 -27.45 0.23
N ARG A 271 20.18 -27.25 1.50
CA ARG A 271 20.32 -25.91 2.10
C ARG A 271 21.61 -25.21 1.71
N ALA A 272 22.76 -25.91 1.78
CA ALA A 272 24.07 -25.33 1.45
C ALA A 272 24.17 -24.82 0.00
N ALA A 273 23.37 -25.41 -0.89
CA ALA A 273 23.28 -25.04 -2.30
C ALA A 273 22.52 -23.72 -2.57
N SER A 274 21.87 -23.11 -1.57
CA SER A 274 20.89 -22.04 -1.75
C SER A 274 21.29 -20.65 -1.24
N ASP A 275 22.39 -20.54 -0.51
CA ASP A 275 22.88 -19.24 -0.03
C ASP A 275 23.55 -18.50 -1.18
N GLU A 276 22.84 -17.61 -1.86
CA GLU A 276 23.45 -16.81 -2.94
C GLU A 276 24.32 -15.64 -2.44
N GLU A 277 24.17 -15.10 -1.21
CA GLU A 277 24.83 -13.81 -0.88
C GLU A 277 25.26 -13.62 0.60
N GLY A 278 25.93 -14.60 1.21
CA GLY A 278 26.53 -14.47 2.56
C GLY A 278 28.00 -14.88 2.56
N GLY A 279 28.89 -13.97 2.96
CA GLY A 279 30.35 -14.08 2.87
C GLY A 279 30.97 -15.19 3.74
N GLY A 280 32.01 -15.82 3.21
CA GLY A 280 32.84 -16.80 3.92
C GLY A 280 33.43 -17.85 3.00
N GLY A 281 34.64 -17.57 2.48
CA GLY A 281 35.70 -18.37 1.83
C GLY A 281 35.60 -19.86 1.42
N ALA A 282 34.53 -20.60 1.67
CA ALA A 282 34.43 -22.00 1.23
C ALA A 282 33.89 -22.07 -0.20
N LYS A 283 34.69 -22.68 -1.09
CA LYS A 283 34.42 -22.99 -2.51
C LYS A 283 32.97 -23.46 -2.71
N LYS A 284 32.09 -22.52 -3.04
CA LYS A 284 30.62 -22.66 -2.92
C LYS A 284 30.06 -23.47 -4.06
N LEU A 285 29.42 -24.58 -3.72
CA LEU A 285 28.98 -25.61 -4.63
C LEU A 285 27.62 -25.24 -5.24
N LYS A 286 27.64 -24.57 -6.40
CA LYS A 286 26.45 -24.13 -7.12
C LYS A 286 25.71 -25.33 -7.74
N LEU A 287 24.82 -25.97 -6.98
CA LEU A 287 23.81 -26.87 -7.55
C LEU A 287 22.76 -26.09 -8.38
N GLY A 288 22.68 -24.76 -8.20
CA GLY A 288 22.02 -23.86 -9.15
C GLY A 288 20.50 -24.02 -9.19
N PHE A 289 19.86 -24.17 -8.03
CA PHE A 289 18.39 -24.17 -7.97
C PHE A 289 17.85 -22.84 -8.47
N LYS A 290 16.91 -22.89 -9.42
CA LYS A 290 16.21 -21.68 -9.87
C LYS A 290 15.39 -21.12 -8.70
N PRO A 291 15.34 -19.80 -8.52
CA PRO A 291 14.48 -19.21 -7.50
C PRO A 291 13.02 -19.65 -7.72
N PRO A 292 12.25 -19.87 -6.63
CA PRO A 292 10.87 -20.29 -6.74
C PRO A 292 10.04 -19.24 -7.48
N ASP A 293 9.09 -19.71 -8.29
CA ASP A 293 8.24 -18.83 -9.08
C ASP A 293 7.21 -18.08 -8.21
N GLY A 294 7.08 -16.77 -8.47
CA GLY A 294 6.11 -15.89 -7.82
C GLY A 294 4.67 -16.03 -8.35
N THR A 295 4.45 -16.70 -9.49
CA THR A 295 3.10 -16.85 -10.09
C THR A 295 2.12 -17.64 -9.21
N CYS A 296 2.63 -18.45 -8.27
CA CYS A 296 1.80 -19.17 -7.31
C CYS A 296 1.12 -18.25 -6.27
N LEU A 297 1.62 -17.02 -6.13
CA LEU A 297 1.13 -16.04 -5.18
C LEU A 297 -0.10 -15.30 -5.74
N SER A 298 -0.86 -14.72 -4.83
CA SER A 298 -2.04 -13.91 -5.07
C SER A 298 -1.80 -12.50 -4.52
N PRO A 299 -0.98 -11.67 -5.21
CA PRO A 299 -0.84 -10.25 -4.90
C PRO A 299 -2.19 -9.53 -5.05
N LEU A 300 -2.32 -8.32 -4.51
CA LEU A 300 -3.54 -7.53 -4.65
C LEU A 300 -3.68 -6.92 -6.05
N GLY A 301 -2.55 -6.51 -6.64
CA GLY A 301 -2.43 -5.70 -7.84
C GLY A 301 -2.36 -4.20 -7.52
N GLU A 302 -1.58 -3.47 -8.32
CA GLU A 302 -1.43 -2.00 -8.22
C GLU A 302 -2.79 -1.28 -8.30
N TYR A 303 -3.64 -1.69 -9.24
CA TYR A 303 -4.98 -1.15 -9.43
C TYR A 303 -5.86 -1.26 -8.17
N ASN A 304 -5.96 -2.47 -7.61
CA ASN A 304 -6.78 -2.69 -6.42
C ASN A 304 -6.19 -1.99 -5.19
N LEU A 305 -4.86 -1.98 -5.03
CA LEU A 305 -4.21 -1.25 -3.94
C LEU A 305 -4.51 0.25 -4.02
N ASN A 306 -4.43 0.83 -5.23
CA ASN A 306 -4.76 2.23 -5.49
C ASN A 306 -6.22 2.53 -5.08
N LEU A 307 -7.17 1.75 -5.58
CA LEU A 307 -8.59 1.89 -5.24
C LEU A 307 -8.85 1.79 -3.74
N GLY A 308 -8.18 0.85 -3.07
CA GLY A 308 -8.29 0.64 -1.63
C GLY A 308 -7.81 1.84 -0.81
N VAL A 309 -6.67 2.42 -1.18
CA VAL A 309 -6.13 3.63 -0.53
C VAL A 309 -7.05 4.82 -0.79
N CYS A 310 -7.48 5.05 -2.04
CA CYS A 310 -8.40 6.12 -2.39
C CYS A 310 -9.74 6.02 -1.66
N LYS A 311 -10.29 4.81 -1.53
CA LYS A 311 -11.56 4.52 -0.84
C LYS A 311 -11.54 4.94 0.64
N VAL A 312 -10.41 4.77 1.32
CA VAL A 312 -10.36 4.83 2.78
C VAL A 312 -9.64 6.07 3.29
N VAL A 313 -8.64 6.55 2.56
CA VAL A 313 -7.75 7.65 2.98
C VAL A 313 -8.11 8.96 2.27
N GLU A 314 -8.73 8.87 1.09
CA GLU A 314 -9.09 10.01 0.24
C GLU A 314 -7.90 10.98 0.02
N PRO A 315 -6.74 10.50 -0.45
CA PRO A 315 -5.56 11.35 -0.64
C PRO A 315 -5.68 12.24 -1.88
N ASP A 316 -4.88 13.30 -1.94
CA ASP A 316 -4.79 14.18 -3.12
C ASP A 316 -4.10 13.48 -4.29
N VAL A 317 -3.06 12.70 -3.98
CA VAL A 317 -2.26 11.97 -4.95
C VAL A 317 -1.81 10.66 -4.35
N VAL A 318 -1.75 9.61 -5.19
CA VAL A 318 -1.29 8.28 -4.79
C VAL A 318 -0.52 7.65 -5.94
N ALA A 319 0.57 6.96 -5.61
CA ALA A 319 1.32 6.12 -6.52
C ALA A 319 1.38 4.70 -5.97
N THR A 320 1.28 3.71 -6.84
CA THR A 320 1.28 2.28 -6.49
C THR A 320 2.25 1.53 -7.38
N VAL A 321 3.01 0.60 -6.79
CA VAL A 321 4.01 -0.21 -7.51
C VAL A 321 4.04 -1.63 -6.96
N ARG A 322 4.17 -2.61 -7.84
CA ARG A 322 4.54 -3.99 -7.51
C ARG A 322 6.01 -4.23 -7.89
N ASP A 323 6.84 -4.60 -6.93
CA ASP A 323 8.23 -5.01 -7.20
C ASP A 323 8.27 -6.40 -7.85
N ARG A 324 9.40 -6.72 -8.49
CA ARG A 324 9.66 -8.05 -9.04
C ARG A 324 9.60 -9.13 -7.93
N PRO A 325 9.14 -10.36 -8.24
CA PRO A 325 9.17 -11.46 -7.28
C PRO A 325 10.59 -11.69 -6.74
N GLY A 326 10.70 -11.83 -5.42
CA GLY A 326 11.92 -12.25 -4.75
C GLY A 326 11.73 -13.62 -4.09
N SER A 327 12.79 -14.15 -3.50
CA SER A 327 12.74 -15.40 -2.74
C SER A 327 13.53 -15.30 -1.44
N HIS A 328 13.06 -15.99 -0.41
CA HIS A 328 13.75 -16.12 0.87
C HIS A 328 13.47 -17.50 1.47
N GLU A 329 14.51 -18.23 1.89
CA GLU A 329 14.40 -19.61 2.43
C GLU A 329 13.63 -20.57 1.50
N GLY A 330 13.77 -20.44 0.18
CA GLY A 330 13.02 -21.26 -0.79
C GLY A 330 11.53 -20.91 -0.91
N HIS A 331 11.07 -19.80 -0.32
CA HIS A 331 9.72 -19.29 -0.47
C HIS A 331 9.70 -18.04 -1.35
N PRO A 332 8.84 -17.97 -2.39
CA PRO A 332 8.68 -16.76 -3.17
C PRO A 332 7.95 -15.70 -2.35
N PHE A 333 8.25 -14.43 -2.60
CA PHE A 333 7.51 -13.30 -2.07
C PHE A 333 7.37 -12.19 -3.10
N ILE A 334 6.32 -11.39 -2.98
CA ILE A 334 6.09 -10.17 -3.78
C ILE A 334 5.78 -9.04 -2.81
N VAL A 335 6.34 -7.86 -3.09
CA VAL A 335 6.09 -6.64 -2.35
C VAL A 335 5.31 -5.67 -3.23
N GLU A 336 4.19 -5.19 -2.70
CA GLU A 336 3.36 -4.15 -3.30
C GLU A 336 3.36 -2.95 -2.38
N ALA A 337 3.64 -1.77 -2.91
CA ALA A 337 3.69 -0.53 -2.16
C ALA A 337 2.73 0.51 -2.74
N ALA A 338 2.20 1.35 -1.88
CA ALA A 338 1.57 2.60 -2.24
C ALA A 338 2.11 3.72 -1.36
N VAL A 339 2.33 4.88 -1.98
CA VAL A 339 2.64 6.12 -1.27
C VAL A 339 1.58 7.14 -1.64
N SER A 340 0.94 7.74 -0.64
CA SER A 340 -0.07 8.77 -0.82
C SER A 340 0.32 10.06 -0.11
N LEU A 341 -0.15 11.19 -0.65
CA LEU A 341 0.02 12.51 -0.07
C LEU A 341 -1.34 13.15 0.16
N GLY A 342 -1.49 13.82 1.30
CA GLY A 342 -2.78 14.38 1.73
C GLY A 342 -3.67 13.35 2.40
N GLY A 343 -4.98 13.58 2.36
CA GLY A 343 -5.98 12.77 3.04
C GLY A 343 -6.71 13.56 4.11
N ARG A 344 -8.04 13.39 4.13
CA ARG A 344 -8.94 14.18 4.98
C ARG A 344 -8.60 14.03 6.46
N ASP A 345 -8.44 12.79 6.90
CA ASP A 345 -8.18 12.43 8.31
C ASP A 345 -6.70 12.09 8.58
N ALA A 346 -5.81 12.34 7.61
CA ALA A 346 -4.39 12.04 7.71
C ALA A 346 -3.65 13.10 8.55
N ARG A 347 -2.68 12.63 9.35
CA ARG A 347 -1.80 13.47 10.19
C ARG A 347 -0.54 13.85 9.43
N GLU A 348 0.06 14.97 9.80
CA GLU A 348 1.38 15.37 9.31
C GLU A 348 2.43 14.32 9.71
N GLY A 349 3.37 14.08 8.80
CA GLY A 349 4.38 13.04 8.94
C GLY A 349 4.01 11.73 8.24
N ILE A 350 4.79 10.69 8.55
CA ILE A 350 4.69 9.37 7.90
C ILE A 350 3.75 8.47 8.70
N THR A 351 2.64 8.09 8.09
CA THR A 351 1.72 7.07 8.60
C THR A 351 1.93 5.76 7.84
N VAL A 352 2.35 4.71 8.54
CA VAL A 352 2.67 3.40 7.93
C VAL A 352 1.54 2.39 8.17
N SER A 353 1.00 1.83 7.11
CA SER A 353 0.07 0.69 7.11
C SER A 353 0.75 -0.53 6.49
N ARG A 354 0.79 -1.62 7.24
CA ARG A 354 1.56 -2.81 6.89
C ARG A 354 0.62 -3.99 6.70
N PHE A 355 0.87 -4.78 5.67
CA PHE A 355 0.09 -5.96 5.36
C PHE A 355 0.99 -7.15 5.09
N ALA A 356 0.61 -8.30 5.63
CA ALA A 356 1.23 -9.58 5.31
C ALA A 356 0.15 -10.59 4.89
N ASN A 357 0.28 -11.17 3.69
CA ASN A 357 -0.72 -12.11 3.15
C ASN A 357 -2.18 -11.60 3.24
N ARG A 358 -2.39 -10.30 2.98
CA ARG A 358 -3.69 -9.60 3.12
C ARG A 358 -4.23 -9.55 4.55
N ILE A 359 -3.35 -9.50 5.54
CA ILE A 359 -3.67 -9.27 6.95
C ILE A 359 -3.05 -7.93 7.36
N PRO A 360 -3.84 -6.97 7.86
CA PRO A 360 -3.32 -5.77 8.50
C PRO A 360 -2.49 -6.09 9.75
N LEU A 361 -1.31 -5.49 9.88
CA LEU A 361 -0.42 -5.64 11.02
C LEU A 361 -0.46 -4.38 11.90
N LEU A 362 -1.13 -4.45 13.04
CA LEU A 362 -1.42 -3.26 13.85
C LEU A 362 -0.39 -3.00 14.94
N PHE A 363 0.18 -4.05 15.54
CA PHE A 363 1.06 -3.93 16.70
C PHE A 363 2.54 -3.98 16.30
N GLU A 364 3.42 -3.63 17.25
CA GLU A 364 4.88 -3.75 17.12
C GLU A 364 5.49 -3.03 15.90
N GLN A 365 4.89 -1.92 15.47
CA GLN A 365 5.26 -1.20 14.24
C GLN A 365 6.73 -0.77 14.20
N GLY A 366 7.36 -0.43 15.34
CA GLY A 366 8.73 0.10 15.38
C GLY A 366 9.82 -0.91 15.00
N ALA A 367 9.55 -2.22 15.12
CA ALA A 367 10.49 -3.26 14.75
C ALA A 367 10.32 -3.75 13.30
N ASP A 368 9.25 -3.32 12.62
CA ASP A 368 8.92 -3.82 11.29
C ASP A 368 9.80 -3.24 10.18
N VAL A 369 10.16 -4.08 9.21
CA VAL A 369 10.94 -3.74 8.02
C VAL A 369 10.33 -2.57 7.25
N VAL A 370 9.02 -2.50 7.09
CA VAL A 370 8.35 -1.41 6.35
C VAL A 370 8.54 -0.09 7.07
N THR A 371 8.29 -0.06 8.38
CA THR A 371 8.42 1.14 9.19
C THR A 371 9.87 1.62 9.24
N ARG A 372 10.83 0.71 9.40
CA ARG A 372 12.26 1.03 9.42
C ARG A 372 12.75 1.53 8.07
N VAL A 373 12.29 0.93 6.98
CA VAL A 373 12.64 1.39 5.63
C VAL A 373 12.05 2.79 5.37
N ALA A 374 10.77 3.00 5.64
CA ALA A 374 10.09 4.28 5.41
C ALA A 374 10.72 5.43 6.21
N ASN A 375 11.05 5.20 7.48
CA ASN A 375 11.61 6.24 8.35
C ASN A 375 13.14 6.42 8.21
N GLY A 376 13.90 5.35 7.97
CA GLY A 376 15.36 5.39 8.03
C GLY A 376 16.10 5.21 6.71
N LYS A 377 15.48 4.59 5.69
CA LYS A 377 16.18 4.18 4.45
C LYS A 377 15.70 4.91 3.19
N ILE A 378 14.64 5.72 3.29
CA ILE A 378 14.13 6.58 2.21
C ILE A 378 14.44 8.05 2.50
N LYS A 379 15.12 8.71 1.55
CA LYS A 379 15.39 10.16 1.59
C LYS A 379 14.26 10.93 0.91
N TRP A 380 13.17 11.20 1.64
CA TRP A 380 11.94 11.84 1.13
C TRP A 380 12.17 13.19 0.42
N SER A 381 13.12 14.00 0.92
CA SER A 381 13.45 15.31 0.35
C SER A 381 13.93 15.25 -1.11
N LEU A 382 14.58 14.16 -1.52
CA LEU A 382 15.01 13.95 -2.91
C LEU A 382 13.83 13.88 -3.89
N TYR A 383 12.64 13.57 -3.39
CA TYR A 383 11.41 13.42 -4.16
C TYR A 383 10.47 14.62 -4.02
N LYS A 384 10.96 15.75 -3.48
CA LYS A 384 10.16 16.97 -3.21
C LYS A 384 9.04 16.73 -2.18
N ILE A 385 9.23 15.79 -1.26
CA ILE A 385 8.32 15.47 -0.17
C ILE A 385 8.98 15.82 1.16
N ASP A 386 8.29 16.60 1.99
CA ASP A 386 8.74 16.95 3.34
C ASP A 386 8.06 16.06 4.38
N HIS A 387 8.79 15.08 4.89
CA HIS A 387 8.34 14.14 5.92
C HIS A 387 7.93 14.75 7.26
N LYS A 388 8.12 16.05 7.50
CA LYS A 388 7.63 16.72 8.71
C LYS A 388 6.33 17.47 8.50
N ARG A 389 6.11 18.03 7.30
CA ARG A 389 4.97 18.91 6.99
C ARG A 389 3.91 18.22 6.15
N ASP A 390 4.32 17.32 5.27
CA ASP A 390 3.39 16.61 4.40
C ASP A 390 2.70 15.48 5.16
N LYS A 391 1.43 15.24 4.83
CA LYS A 391 0.66 14.08 5.28
C LYS A 391 0.99 12.90 4.38
N ILE A 392 1.87 12.01 4.82
CA ILE A 392 2.39 10.91 4.00
C ILE A 392 1.77 9.59 4.45
N GLY A 393 1.04 8.93 3.55
CA GLY A 393 0.57 7.56 3.76
C GLY A 393 1.50 6.56 3.07
N VAL A 394 2.04 5.60 3.83
CA VAL A 394 2.85 4.49 3.31
C VAL A 394 2.10 3.18 3.53
N PHE A 395 1.78 2.48 2.46
CA PHE A 395 1.06 1.21 2.49
C PHE A 395 1.92 0.14 1.84
N VAL A 396 2.27 -0.92 2.56
CA VAL A 396 3.10 -2.00 1.98
C VAL A 396 2.48 -3.36 2.29
N SER A 397 2.23 -4.13 1.24
CA SER A 397 1.73 -5.50 1.29
C SER A 397 2.81 -6.48 0.86
N ILE A 398 3.16 -7.38 1.76
CA ILE A 398 4.11 -8.47 1.51
C ILE A 398 3.30 -9.76 1.42
N VAL A 399 3.36 -10.42 0.27
CA VAL A 399 2.71 -11.72 0.06
C VAL A 399 3.74 -12.81 -0.15
N SER A 400 3.56 -13.96 0.49
CA SER A 400 4.45 -15.12 0.38
C SER A 400 3.74 -16.43 0.77
N THR A 401 4.28 -17.57 0.34
CA THR A 401 3.87 -18.89 0.84
C THR A 401 4.27 -19.12 2.30
N LYS A 402 5.30 -18.41 2.79
CA LYS A 402 5.70 -18.38 4.21
C LYS A 402 6.20 -16.97 4.55
N VAL A 403 5.41 -16.22 5.31
CA VAL A 403 5.84 -14.92 5.83
C VAL A 403 6.75 -15.15 7.05
N PRO A 404 7.97 -14.58 7.07
CA PRO A 404 8.93 -14.74 8.16
C PRO A 404 8.65 -13.77 9.31
N PHE A 405 7.58 -14.05 10.08
CA PHE A 405 7.27 -13.30 11.29
C PHE A 405 8.30 -13.59 12.39
N LYS A 406 8.71 -12.56 13.15
CA LYS A 406 9.64 -12.73 14.28
C LYS A 406 8.96 -13.18 15.58
N GLY A 407 7.71 -12.81 15.80
CA GLY A 407 6.91 -13.20 16.96
C GLY A 407 5.80 -14.21 16.62
N THR A 408 5.36 -14.98 17.62
CA THR A 408 4.23 -15.93 17.50
C THR A 408 2.90 -15.23 17.20
N GLY A 409 2.77 -13.97 17.62
CA GLY A 409 1.61 -13.10 17.35
C GLY A 409 1.48 -12.66 15.89
N LYS A 410 2.54 -12.81 15.08
CA LYS A 410 2.56 -12.42 13.64
C LYS A 410 2.31 -10.93 13.39
N GLU A 411 2.88 -10.07 14.25
CA GLU A 411 2.64 -8.63 14.20
C GLU A 411 3.67 -7.84 13.40
N TYR A 412 4.83 -8.41 13.08
CA TYR A 412 5.85 -7.73 12.27
C TYR A 412 6.81 -8.68 11.57
N ILE A 413 7.45 -8.15 10.52
CA ILE A 413 8.55 -8.78 9.78
C ILE A 413 9.84 -8.01 10.09
N GLY A 414 10.91 -8.72 10.45
CA GLY A 414 12.18 -8.10 10.82
C GLY A 414 12.94 -7.48 9.64
N ASP A 415 13.70 -6.42 9.93
CA ASP A 415 14.57 -5.72 8.98
C ASP A 415 15.90 -6.45 8.71
N ASP A 416 16.16 -7.56 9.40
CA ASP A 416 17.32 -8.43 9.17
C ASP A 416 17.18 -9.30 7.90
N ILE A 417 15.98 -9.31 7.30
CA ILE A 417 15.70 -10.08 6.08
C ILE A 417 16.02 -9.20 4.85
N THR A 418 17.30 -9.15 4.49
CA THR A 418 17.82 -8.29 3.42
C THR A 418 17.05 -8.37 2.10
N PRO A 419 16.68 -9.55 1.56
CA PRO A 419 15.92 -9.61 0.30
C PRO A 419 14.57 -8.88 0.36
N ILE A 420 13.83 -9.03 1.46
CA ILE A 420 12.54 -8.38 1.67
C ILE A 420 12.76 -6.88 1.86
N GLN A 421 13.72 -6.49 2.71
CA GLN A 421 14.08 -5.10 2.96
C GLN A 421 14.41 -4.35 1.66
N LEU A 422 15.28 -4.92 0.82
CA LEU A 422 15.67 -4.31 -0.46
C LEU A 422 14.47 -4.17 -1.39
N SER A 423 13.58 -5.17 -1.43
CA SER A 423 12.36 -5.13 -2.23
C SER A 423 11.39 -4.04 -1.77
N VAL A 424 11.16 -3.92 -0.45
CA VAL A 424 10.38 -2.83 0.16
C VAL A 424 10.97 -1.47 -0.19
N LYS A 425 12.29 -1.32 -0.07
CA LYS A 425 12.97 -0.07 -0.43
C LYS A 425 12.78 0.28 -1.90
N ARG A 426 12.99 -0.66 -2.82
CA ARG A 426 12.80 -0.45 -4.27
C ARG A 426 11.35 -0.05 -4.58
N ALA A 427 10.37 -0.76 -4.02
CA ALA A 427 8.95 -0.48 -4.24
C ALA A 427 8.58 0.96 -3.80
N LEU A 428 9.03 1.39 -2.63
CA LEU A 428 8.80 2.74 -2.12
C LEU A 428 9.52 3.80 -2.97
N GLN A 429 10.78 3.57 -3.36
CA GLN A 429 11.51 4.49 -4.22
C GLN A 429 10.83 4.69 -5.58
N SER A 430 10.31 3.61 -6.18
CA SER A 430 9.55 3.69 -7.42
C SER A 430 8.24 4.49 -7.26
N CYS A 431 7.52 4.30 -6.15
CA CYS A 431 6.33 5.13 -5.86
C CYS A 431 6.70 6.62 -5.72
N CYS A 432 7.76 6.93 -4.97
CA CYS A 432 8.22 8.31 -4.80
C CYS A 432 8.69 8.94 -6.12
N GLN A 433 9.29 8.16 -7.02
CA GLN A 433 9.68 8.63 -8.34
C GLN A 433 8.47 8.98 -9.21
N GLN A 434 7.41 8.17 -9.17
CA GLN A 434 6.13 8.50 -9.84
C GLN A 434 5.55 9.80 -9.27
N LEU A 435 5.44 9.92 -7.94
CA LEU A 435 4.91 11.13 -7.28
C LEU A 435 5.71 12.39 -7.59
N ARG A 436 7.04 12.29 -7.69
CA ARG A 436 7.91 13.44 -7.99
C ARG A 436 7.49 14.15 -9.29
N SER A 437 7.10 13.40 -10.32
CA SER A 437 6.65 13.98 -11.60
C SER A 437 5.38 14.83 -11.42
N HIS A 438 4.39 14.29 -10.69
CA HIS A 438 3.15 14.99 -10.36
C HIS A 438 3.38 16.21 -9.47
N LEU A 439 4.23 16.08 -8.45
CA LEU A 439 4.55 17.18 -7.53
C LEU A 439 5.29 18.32 -8.22
N THR A 440 6.20 18.01 -9.13
CA THR A 440 6.92 19.03 -9.91
C THR A 440 5.95 19.83 -10.75
N LYS A 441 5.02 19.17 -11.45
CA LYS A 441 3.96 19.85 -12.23
C LYS A 441 3.05 20.69 -11.34
N ARG A 442 2.63 20.16 -10.19
CA ARG A 442 1.77 20.87 -9.23
C ARG A 442 2.45 22.12 -8.65
N ASN A 443 3.73 22.01 -8.31
CA ASN A 443 4.49 23.13 -7.76
C ASN A 443 4.71 24.21 -8.82
N ALA A 444 5.03 23.85 -10.06
CA ALA A 444 5.15 24.80 -11.17
C ALA A 444 3.85 25.61 -11.37
N LEU A 445 2.69 24.93 -11.40
CA LEU A 445 1.39 25.59 -11.50
C LEU A 445 1.09 26.52 -10.32
N ARG A 446 1.48 26.12 -9.09
CA ARG A 446 1.32 26.95 -7.90
C ARG A 446 2.21 28.19 -7.97
N ASP A 447 3.48 28.02 -8.34
CA ASP A 447 4.45 29.09 -8.41
C ASP A 447 4.07 30.11 -9.50
N ALA A 448 3.57 29.66 -10.66
CA ALA A 448 3.00 30.52 -11.69
C ALA A 448 1.78 31.31 -11.18
N LYS A 449 0.85 30.66 -10.47
CA LYS A 449 -0.32 31.32 -9.88
C LYS A 449 0.06 32.34 -8.81
N GLU A 450 1.02 32.02 -7.94
CA GLU A 450 1.53 32.95 -6.94
C GLU A 450 2.24 34.13 -7.59
N ARG A 451 3.07 33.88 -8.62
CA ARG A 451 3.74 34.93 -9.39
C ARG A 451 2.73 35.88 -10.03
N ARG A 452 1.70 35.34 -10.70
CA ARG A 452 0.60 36.12 -11.26
C ARG A 452 -0.06 36.99 -10.19
N SER A 453 -0.48 36.40 -9.06
CA SER A 453 -1.12 37.14 -7.98
C SER A 453 -0.23 38.25 -7.40
N ARG A 454 1.07 37.98 -7.23
CA ARG A 454 2.04 38.99 -6.77
C ARG A 454 2.19 40.11 -7.78
N LEU A 455 2.37 39.81 -9.07
CA LEU A 455 2.52 40.82 -10.12
C LEU A 455 1.26 41.68 -10.23
N THR A 456 0.07 41.08 -10.29
CA THR A 456 -1.22 41.80 -10.31
C THR A 456 -1.37 42.77 -9.14
N ARG A 457 -0.88 42.41 -7.94
CA ARG A 457 -0.91 43.30 -6.77
C ARG A 457 -0.06 44.56 -6.94
N HIS A 458 1.03 44.50 -7.71
CA HIS A 458 1.94 45.63 -7.93
C HIS A 458 1.57 46.48 -9.15
N VAL A 459 0.72 45.98 -10.05
CA VAL A 459 0.26 46.70 -11.26
C VAL A 459 -0.24 48.12 -10.96
N PRO A 460 -1.05 48.38 -9.92
CA PRO A 460 -1.55 49.74 -9.66
C PRO A 460 -0.43 50.74 -9.35
N ASP A 461 0.56 50.32 -8.56
CA ASP A 461 1.64 51.21 -8.11
C ASP A 461 2.66 51.46 -9.22
N VAL A 462 3.00 50.42 -9.99
CA VAL A 462 3.84 50.53 -11.18
C VAL A 462 3.16 51.37 -12.25
N GLY A 463 1.86 51.16 -12.48
CA GLY A 463 1.06 51.93 -13.44
C GLY A 463 1.04 53.42 -13.09
N ARG A 464 0.78 53.77 -11.82
CA ARG A 464 0.85 55.17 -11.35
C ARG A 464 2.24 55.78 -11.53
N SER A 465 3.29 55.02 -11.20
CA SER A 465 4.67 55.52 -11.24
C SER A 465 5.16 55.74 -12.67
N LEU A 466 4.85 54.81 -13.59
CA LEU A 466 5.15 54.95 -15.01
C LEU A 466 4.38 56.11 -15.63
N HIS A 467 3.07 56.23 -15.33
CA HIS A 467 2.26 57.35 -15.80
C HIS A 467 2.83 58.69 -15.29
N GLY A 468 3.14 58.79 -13.99
CA GLY A 468 3.74 59.99 -13.41
C GLY A 468 5.10 60.35 -14.00
N LEU A 469 5.94 59.36 -14.34
CA LEU A 469 7.22 59.60 -14.99
C LEU A 469 7.04 60.12 -16.43
N LEU A 470 6.12 59.53 -17.19
CA LEU A 470 5.75 60.00 -18.52
C LEU A 470 5.19 61.44 -18.47
N GLU A 471 4.37 61.75 -17.47
CA GLU A 471 3.82 63.08 -17.24
C GLU A 471 4.89 64.11 -16.87
N GLN A 472 5.88 63.73 -16.04
CA GLN A 472 7.03 64.58 -15.75
C GLN A 472 7.93 64.82 -16.97
N MET A 473 8.10 63.81 -17.83
CA MET A 473 8.82 63.97 -19.10
C MET A 473 8.06 64.91 -20.03
N ARG A 474 6.73 64.83 -20.06
CA ARG A 474 5.86 65.73 -20.83
C ARG A 474 6.02 67.17 -20.37
N LYS A 475 6.00 67.39 -19.06
CA LYS A 475 6.18 68.72 -18.47
C LYS A 475 7.54 69.33 -18.82
N ARG A 476 8.64 68.56 -18.66
CA ARG A 476 10.00 69.01 -19.01
C ARG A 476 10.17 69.34 -20.49
N ARG A 477 9.52 68.58 -21.38
CA ARG A 477 9.58 68.85 -22.83
C ARG A 477 8.87 70.16 -23.18
N ARG A 478 7.69 70.41 -22.59
CA ARG A 478 6.96 71.68 -22.76
C ARG A 478 7.74 72.87 -22.23
N GLU A 479 8.29 72.76 -21.01
CA GLU A 479 9.13 73.80 -20.42
C GLU A 479 10.35 74.12 -21.31
N GLY A 480 11.02 73.10 -21.87
CA GLY A 480 12.14 73.32 -22.80
C GLY A 480 11.74 73.83 -24.20
N GLU A 481 10.49 73.60 -24.64
CA GLU A 481 9.95 74.16 -25.88
C GLU A 481 9.50 75.62 -25.68
N ASP A 482 8.92 75.95 -24.52
CA ASP A 482 8.55 77.30 -24.12
C ASP A 482 9.79 78.18 -23.85
N GLU A 483 10.81 77.65 -23.16
CA GLU A 483 12.11 78.32 -22.98
C GLU A 483 12.78 78.63 -24.33
N LYS A 484 12.79 77.67 -25.27
CA LYS A 484 13.29 77.91 -26.64
C LYS A 484 12.46 78.95 -27.39
N ARG A 485 11.14 78.95 -27.20
CA ARG A 485 10.21 79.87 -27.85
C ARG A 485 10.33 81.30 -27.31
N ASP A 486 10.67 81.46 -26.03
CA ASP A 486 10.93 82.77 -25.42
C ASP A 486 12.37 83.25 -25.67
N GLU A 487 13.38 82.36 -25.71
CA GLU A 487 14.73 82.69 -26.19
C GLU A 487 14.73 83.16 -27.67
N LEU A 488 13.87 82.58 -28.51
CA LEU A 488 13.66 82.99 -29.91
C LEU A 488 12.99 84.39 -30.04
N LYS A 489 12.29 84.86 -29.00
CA LYS A 489 11.67 86.20 -28.97
C LYS A 489 12.60 87.26 -28.38
N GLU A 490 13.51 86.91 -27.47
CA GLU A 490 14.37 87.88 -26.77
C GLU A 490 15.66 88.25 -27.52
N SER A 491 16.24 87.40 -28.40
CA SER A 491 17.30 87.83 -29.33
C SER A 491 17.70 86.75 -30.35
N PRO A 492 17.75 87.04 -31.67
CA PRO A 492 18.18 86.05 -32.69
C PRO A 492 19.68 85.67 -32.68
N ARG A 493 20.49 86.17 -31.73
CA ARG A 493 21.97 86.12 -31.83
C ARG A 493 22.72 85.27 -30.80
N LYS A 494 22.06 84.38 -30.06
CA LYS A 494 22.76 83.40 -29.18
C LYS A 494 22.44 81.95 -29.51
N LEU A 495 22.65 81.55 -30.77
CA LEU A 495 22.64 80.14 -31.18
C LEU A 495 24.06 79.58 -31.34
N THR A 496 24.83 79.47 -30.26
CA THR A 496 25.97 78.52 -30.22
C THR A 496 26.37 78.25 -28.78
N LYS A 497 26.00 77.06 -28.28
CA LYS A 497 26.59 76.28 -27.17
C LYS A 497 25.53 75.68 -26.24
N ARG A 498 24.74 74.75 -26.75
CA ARG A 498 24.16 73.66 -25.93
C ARG A 498 23.61 72.55 -26.81
N ALA A 499 24.49 71.89 -27.54
CA ALA A 499 24.16 70.69 -28.32
C ALA A 499 25.24 69.62 -28.07
N ARG A 500 25.45 69.25 -26.80
CA ARG A 500 26.24 68.05 -26.46
C ARG A 500 25.75 67.45 -25.15
N SER A 501 24.72 66.62 -25.25
CA SER A 501 24.61 65.36 -24.47
C SER A 501 23.27 64.66 -24.77
N SER A 502 23.17 63.95 -25.88
CA SER A 502 22.21 62.84 -26.00
C SER A 502 22.69 61.89 -27.08
N SER A 503 23.63 61.03 -26.73
CA SER A 503 24.00 59.86 -27.53
C SER A 503 22.93 58.77 -27.36
N LEU A 504 21.75 59.00 -27.95
CA LEU A 504 20.73 57.98 -28.18
C LEU A 504 20.67 57.70 -29.69
N GLU A 505 20.61 56.42 -30.06
CA GLU A 505 20.48 56.00 -31.46
C GLU A 505 19.27 56.67 -32.13
N PRO A 506 19.36 57.12 -33.41
CA PRO A 506 18.29 57.87 -34.09
C PRO A 506 16.92 57.20 -34.03
N LEU A 507 16.88 55.87 -34.15
CA LEU A 507 15.67 55.06 -34.12
C LEU A 507 14.93 55.13 -32.77
N ARG A 508 15.68 55.25 -31.67
CA ARG A 508 15.12 55.35 -30.31
C ARG A 508 14.52 56.73 -30.04
N GLN A 509 15.07 57.75 -30.70
CA GLN A 509 14.59 59.12 -30.58
C GLN A 509 13.23 59.30 -31.29
N GLU A 510 13.05 58.65 -32.43
CA GLU A 510 11.79 58.65 -33.19
C GLU A 510 10.67 57.94 -32.43
N LEU A 511 10.95 56.75 -31.89
CA LEU A 511 9.99 56.00 -31.06
C LEU A 511 9.59 56.77 -29.78
N ALA A 512 10.56 57.44 -29.15
CA ALA A 512 10.31 58.29 -28.00
C ALA A 512 9.42 59.50 -28.36
N ASN A 513 9.65 60.12 -29.51
CA ASN A 513 8.80 61.22 -29.99
C ASN A 513 7.36 60.75 -30.27
N GLU A 514 7.19 59.58 -30.86
CA GLU A 514 5.89 58.99 -31.14
C GLU A 514 5.11 58.67 -29.86
N MET A 515 5.76 58.06 -28.86
CA MET A 515 5.16 57.81 -27.53
C MET A 515 4.69 59.11 -26.86
N MET A 516 5.50 60.16 -26.94
CA MET A 516 5.16 61.46 -26.35
C MET A 516 3.98 62.11 -27.07
N ASN A 517 3.89 62.02 -28.40
CA ASN A 517 2.75 62.53 -29.15
C ASN A 517 1.45 61.78 -28.80
N LYS A 518 1.52 60.45 -28.63
CA LYS A 518 0.38 59.61 -28.18
C LYS A 518 -0.06 59.94 -26.75
N LEU A 519 0.89 60.28 -25.88
CA LEU A 519 0.61 60.80 -24.53
C LEU A 519 -0.08 62.17 -24.57
N GLU A 520 0.32 63.05 -25.50
CA GLU A 520 -0.30 64.37 -25.69
C GLU A 520 -1.71 64.29 -26.28
N GLY A 521 -1.97 63.32 -27.16
CA GLY A 521 -3.28 63.00 -27.70
C GLY A 521 -4.25 62.34 -26.70
N GLY A 522 -3.80 62.03 -25.48
CA GLY A 522 -4.62 61.38 -24.45
C GLY A 522 -4.85 59.89 -24.69
N GLU A 523 -4.17 59.29 -25.67
CA GLU A 523 -4.29 57.87 -25.99
C GLU A 523 -3.62 56.99 -24.92
N ILE A 524 -2.53 57.46 -24.31
CA ILE A 524 -1.84 56.77 -23.22
C ILE A 524 -2.39 57.26 -21.88
N THR A 525 -3.32 56.50 -21.29
CA THR A 525 -3.87 56.74 -19.96
C THR A 525 -3.32 55.78 -18.93
N GLU A 526 -3.37 56.15 -17.64
CA GLU A 526 -3.04 55.23 -16.54
C GLU A 526 -3.83 53.91 -16.62
N SER A 527 -5.10 53.98 -17.05
CA SER A 527 -5.95 52.80 -17.23
C SER A 527 -5.46 51.88 -18.35
N LEU A 528 -4.98 52.45 -19.46
CA LEU A 528 -4.42 51.70 -20.58
C LEU A 528 -3.10 51.03 -20.20
N ILE A 529 -2.22 51.74 -19.48
CA ILE A 529 -0.96 51.18 -18.97
C ILE A 529 -1.25 49.99 -18.04
N LYS A 530 -2.24 50.11 -17.16
CA LYS A 530 -2.66 49.01 -16.28
C LYS A 530 -3.23 47.82 -17.06
N SER A 531 -4.09 48.05 -18.06
CA SER A 531 -4.66 46.95 -18.86
C SER A 531 -3.59 46.24 -19.67
N SER A 532 -2.66 46.98 -20.30
CA SER A 532 -1.55 46.37 -21.06
C SER A 532 -0.58 45.60 -20.16
N LEU A 533 -0.31 46.09 -18.94
CA LEU A 533 0.48 45.34 -17.96
C LEU A 533 -0.23 44.05 -17.51
N MET A 534 -1.55 44.09 -17.34
CA MET A 534 -2.33 42.90 -16.99
C MET A 534 -2.35 41.87 -18.12
N GLU A 535 -2.54 42.31 -19.36
CA GLU A 535 -2.52 41.46 -20.55
C GLU A 535 -1.14 40.81 -20.75
N ALA A 536 -0.06 41.56 -20.53
CA ALA A 536 1.30 41.03 -20.57
C ALA A 536 1.56 39.97 -19.47
N ILE A 537 0.99 40.17 -18.27
CA ILE A 537 1.05 39.15 -17.19
C ILE A 537 0.28 37.89 -17.58
N GLU A 538 -0.88 38.03 -18.22
CA GLU A 538 -1.69 36.88 -18.67
C GLU A 538 -0.99 36.10 -19.78
N ALA A 539 -0.48 36.78 -20.81
CA ALA A 539 0.27 36.16 -21.90
C ALA A 539 1.48 35.36 -21.40
N GLN A 540 2.23 35.91 -20.44
CA GLN A 540 3.41 35.26 -19.90
C GLN A 540 3.09 34.04 -19.02
N VAL A 541 1.94 34.06 -18.33
CA VAL A 541 1.47 32.90 -17.55
C VAL A 541 1.00 31.77 -18.47
N ASP A 542 0.40 32.10 -19.61
CA ASP A 542 -0.01 31.10 -20.61
C ASP A 542 1.20 30.44 -21.28
N GLU A 543 2.26 31.20 -21.60
CA GLU A 543 3.53 30.65 -22.10
C GLU A 543 4.19 29.69 -21.09
N ASP A 544 4.31 30.11 -19.82
CA ASP A 544 4.86 29.27 -18.74
C ASP A 544 4.01 28.00 -18.51
N GLY A 545 2.70 28.09 -18.73
CA GLY A 545 1.75 26.96 -18.64
C GLY A 545 1.92 25.93 -19.76
N VAL A 546 2.23 26.37 -20.98
CA VAL A 546 2.46 25.51 -22.14
C VAL A 546 3.80 24.78 -22.04
N GLU A 547 4.87 25.46 -21.61
CA GLU A 547 6.18 24.82 -21.42
C GLU A 547 6.15 23.74 -20.32
N ALA A 548 5.40 23.95 -19.23
CA ALA A 548 5.22 22.97 -18.18
C ALA A 548 4.43 21.71 -18.62
N GLY A 549 3.69 21.80 -19.74
CA GLY A 549 2.95 20.70 -20.35
C GLY A 549 3.76 19.87 -21.35
N GLY A 550 4.78 20.46 -22.00
CA GLY A 550 5.48 19.88 -23.15
C GLY A 550 6.58 18.87 -22.86
N ASN A 551 7.05 18.74 -21.62
CA ASN A 551 8.25 17.94 -21.30
C ASN A 551 7.97 16.49 -20.84
N GLY A 552 6.83 15.92 -21.25
CA GLY A 552 6.46 14.53 -21.03
C GLY A 552 6.88 13.65 -22.19
N GLY A 553 8.14 13.21 -22.19
CA GLY A 553 8.71 12.33 -23.22
C GLY A 553 7.85 11.09 -23.49
N THR A 554 7.60 10.86 -24.78
CA THR A 554 7.04 9.67 -25.39
C THR A 554 7.83 8.42 -24.99
N GLY A 555 7.28 7.62 -24.07
CA GLY A 555 7.68 6.23 -23.87
C GLY A 555 6.95 5.35 -24.88
N ASN A 556 7.70 4.85 -25.87
CA ASN A 556 7.26 3.84 -26.83
C ASN A 556 6.61 2.64 -26.13
N GLY A 557 5.30 2.48 -26.31
CA GLY A 557 4.55 1.25 -26.10
C GLY A 557 4.18 0.67 -27.46
N VAL A 558 4.79 -0.47 -27.77
CA VAL A 558 4.76 -1.20 -29.04
C VAL A 558 3.36 -1.74 -29.38
N SER A 559 2.92 -1.38 -30.59
CA SER A 559 2.04 -2.06 -31.56
C SER A 559 0.81 -2.85 -31.08
N ALA A 560 -0.37 -2.27 -31.33
CA ALA A 560 -1.54 -3.04 -31.73
C ALA A 560 -1.55 -3.14 -33.27
N ALA A 561 -1.52 -4.37 -33.80
CA ALA A 561 -1.68 -4.64 -35.22
C ALA A 561 -3.15 -4.46 -35.61
N GLY A 562 -3.41 -3.52 -36.52
CA GLY A 562 -4.67 -3.42 -37.25
C GLY A 562 -4.61 -4.25 -38.53
N GLY A 563 -5.59 -5.15 -38.70
CA GLY A 563 -5.99 -5.67 -40.00
C GLY A 563 -6.91 -4.65 -40.66
N GLY A 564 -6.60 -4.28 -41.90
CA GLY A 564 -7.22 -3.18 -42.63
C GLY A 564 -8.64 -3.44 -43.14
N GLY A 565 -9.30 -2.34 -43.51
CA GLY A 565 -10.56 -2.37 -44.22
C GLY A 565 -11.14 -0.98 -44.44
N GLY A 566 -10.89 -0.43 -45.64
CA GLY A 566 -11.94 0.21 -46.44
C GLY A 566 -12.30 1.68 -46.21
N MET A 567 -12.15 2.42 -47.32
CA MET A 567 -13.06 3.47 -47.81
C MET A 567 -13.17 4.81 -47.06
N GLY A 568 -12.81 5.86 -47.81
CA GLY A 568 -13.85 6.80 -48.24
C GLY A 568 -13.70 8.26 -47.82
N LYS A 569 -13.41 9.09 -48.83
CA LYS A 569 -13.96 10.43 -49.09
C LYS A 569 -13.58 11.62 -48.18
N ALA A 570 -12.97 12.58 -48.90
CA ALA A 570 -13.39 13.97 -49.05
C ALA A 570 -13.18 14.98 -47.91
N GLY A 571 -12.28 15.92 -48.19
CA GLY A 571 -12.51 17.37 -48.15
C GLY A 571 -12.86 17.99 -46.80
N ARG A 572 -11.99 18.85 -46.27
CA ARG A 572 -11.78 20.23 -46.74
C ARG A 572 -10.44 20.73 -46.22
#